data_AF-A0A358MG37-F1
#
_entry.id   AF-A0A358MG37-F1
#
_cell.length_a   1.000
_cell.length_b   1.000
_cell.length_c   1.000
_cell.angle_alpha   90.00
_cell.angle_beta   90.00
_cell.angle_gamma   90.00
#
_symmetry.space_group_name_H-M   'P 1'
#
loop_
_entity.id
_entity.type
_entity.pdbx_description
1 polymer ?
#
loop_
_entity_poly.entity_id
_entity_poly.type
_entity_poly.pdbx_seq_one_letter_code
_entity_poly.pdbx_strand_id
1 'polypeptide(L)'
;MGGAAPRLRLPPGYFQQEDGERGVSRVYLDWNATAPLRREARDAMALAFDLVGNPSSVHAEGRAAKAVVETARAQVAAAFGAEGADVVFTSGATEAAALAL
;
A
#
# COMPACT_ATOMS: atom_id res chain seq x y z
N MET A 1 6.29 -32.94 4.33
CA MET A 1 7.49 -32.19 4.77
C MET A 1 7.35 -30.74 4.29
N GLY A 2 6.72 -29.88 5.08
CA GLY A 2 6.53 -28.47 4.75
C GLY A 2 7.60 -27.63 5.44
N GLY A 3 8.66 -27.26 4.70
CA GLY A 3 9.64 -26.31 5.21
C GLY A 3 8.99 -24.93 5.32
N ALA A 4 8.84 -24.44 6.55
CA ALA A 4 8.41 -23.06 6.77
C ALA A 4 9.35 -22.12 6.03
N ALA A 5 8.80 -21.25 5.18
CA ALA A 5 9.58 -20.23 4.49
C ALA A 5 10.42 -19.43 5.51
N PRO A 6 11.67 -19.07 5.19
CA PRO A 6 12.53 -18.36 6.12
C PRO A 6 11.86 -17.05 6.51
N ARG A 7 11.55 -16.89 7.80
CA ARG A 7 11.07 -15.62 8.34
C ARG A 7 12.18 -14.60 8.13
N LEU A 8 11.93 -13.58 7.32
CA LEU A 8 12.82 -12.45 7.15
C LEU A 8 13.07 -11.85 8.55
N ARG A 9 14.26 -12.07 9.13
CA ARG A 9 14.67 -11.36 10.34
C ARG A 9 14.97 -9.93 9.92
N LEU A 10 13.97 -9.07 10.07
CA LEU A 10 14.20 -7.64 10.03
C LEU A 10 15.18 -7.29 11.15
N PRO A 11 16.14 -6.39 10.91
CA PRO A 11 16.97 -5.86 11.99
C PRO A 11 16.06 -5.29 13.09
N PRO A 12 16.46 -5.38 14.38
CA PRO A 12 15.69 -4.79 15.46
C PRO A 12 15.39 -3.30 15.18
N GLY A 13 14.13 -2.87 15.36
CA GLY A 13 13.75 -1.45 15.37
C GLY A 13 13.11 -0.86 14.11
N TYR A 14 12.79 -1.64 13.06
CA TYR A 14 12.11 -1.08 11.86
C TYR A 14 10.60 -0.85 12.03
N PHE A 15 9.98 -1.58 12.94
CA PHE A 15 8.60 -1.37 13.36
C PHE A 15 8.65 -1.25 14.87
N GLN A 16 8.27 -0.11 15.43
CA GLN A 16 8.20 0.02 16.88
C GLN A 16 7.15 -0.96 17.40
N GLN A 17 7.64 -2.06 17.99
CA GLN A 17 6.93 -2.79 19.03
C GLN A 17 7.74 -2.57 20.29
N GLU A 18 7.12 -1.87 21.23
CA GLU A 18 7.57 -1.76 22.60
C GLU A 18 7.63 -3.16 23.19
N ASP A 19 8.80 -3.58 23.68
CA ASP A 19 8.93 -4.39 24.88
C ASP A 19 10.41 -4.43 25.31
N GLY A 20 10.61 -4.25 26.60
CA GLY A 20 11.87 -3.85 27.19
C GLY A 20 12.97 -4.89 27.11
N GLU A 21 13.96 -4.63 26.25
CA GLU A 21 15.38 -4.87 26.53
C GLU A 21 16.19 -3.74 25.86
N ARG A 22 17.07 -3.09 26.63
CA ARG A 22 17.81 -1.88 26.23
C ARG A 22 18.91 -2.16 25.18
N GLY A 23 18.51 -2.52 23.97
CA GLY A 23 19.34 -2.39 22.76
C GLY A 23 19.11 -1.02 22.12
N VAL A 24 20.16 -0.38 21.61
CA VAL A 24 20.07 0.92 20.93
C VAL A 24 19.02 0.84 19.81
N SER A 25 17.90 1.54 19.95
CA SER A 25 16.89 1.65 18.91
C SER A 25 17.49 2.37 17.70
N ARG A 26 17.49 1.72 16.53
CA ARG A 26 17.95 2.37 15.29
C ARG A 26 17.05 3.56 14.98
N VAL A 27 17.64 4.73 14.73
CA VAL A 27 16.91 5.91 14.24
C VAL A 27 16.97 5.90 12.71
N TYR A 28 15.81 5.87 12.05
CA TYR A 28 15.70 5.86 10.60
C TYR A 28 15.61 7.29 10.06
N LEU A 29 16.68 7.75 9.40
CA LEU A 29 16.82 9.11 8.87
C LEU A 29 16.96 9.14 7.34
N ASP A 30 16.23 8.26 6.64
CA ASP A 30 16.30 8.14 5.17
C ASP A 30 14.89 8.11 4.53
N TRP A 31 13.99 8.98 4.99
CA TRP A 31 12.63 9.09 4.46
C TRP A 31 12.57 9.53 2.98
N ASN A 32 13.67 10.10 2.45
CA ASN A 32 13.77 10.46 1.04
C ASN A 32 13.94 9.23 0.13
N ALA A 33 14.57 8.15 0.60
CA ALA A 33 14.67 6.91 -0.17
C ALA A 33 13.36 6.12 -0.13
N THR A 34 12.77 5.95 1.06
CA THR A 34 11.43 5.37 1.24
C THR A 34 10.90 5.69 2.64
N ALA A 35 9.59 5.56 2.83
CA ALA A 35 8.94 5.76 4.12
C ALA A 35 8.35 4.44 4.66
N PRO A 36 8.38 4.20 5.98
CA PRO A 36 7.62 3.10 6.57
C PRO A 36 6.14 3.19 6.20
N LEU A 37 5.56 2.07 5.77
CA LEU A 37 4.15 2.00 5.44
C LEU A 37 3.30 2.33 6.68
N ARG A 38 2.39 3.30 6.53
CA ARG A 38 1.40 3.63 7.57
C ARG A 38 0.51 2.42 7.88
N ARG A 39 0.12 2.25 9.14
CA ARG A 39 -0.69 1.10 9.57
C ARG A 39 -2.03 1.06 8.83
N GLU A 40 -2.65 2.21 8.63
CA GLU A 40 -3.93 2.37 7.93
C GLU A 40 -3.82 1.89 6.48
N ALA A 41 -2.71 2.17 5.80
CA ALA A 41 -2.46 1.71 4.43
C ALA A 41 -2.23 0.19 4.38
N ARG A 42 -1.51 -0.37 5.36
CA ARG A 42 -1.34 -1.82 5.49
C ARG A 42 -2.69 -2.52 5.68
N ASP A 43 -3.52 -2.01 6.59
CA ASP A 43 -4.79 -2.62 6.95
C ASP A 43 -5.79 -2.53 5.77
N ALA A 44 -5.82 -1.41 5.06
CA ALA A 44 -6.62 -1.26 3.83
C ALA A 44 -6.19 -2.25 2.72
N MET A 45 -4.88 -2.45 2.52
CA MET A 45 -4.39 -3.42 1.56
C MET A 45 -4.71 -4.87 1.97
N ALA A 46 -4.64 -5.20 3.26
CA ALA A 46 -5.03 -6.53 3.75
C ALA A 46 -6.51 -6.81 3.44
N LEU A 47 -7.39 -5.86 3.72
CA LEU A 47 -8.81 -5.96 3.38
C LEU A 47 -9.03 -6.09 1.86
N ALA A 48 -8.26 -5.36 1.06
CA ALA A 48 -8.34 -5.46 -0.40
C ALA A 48 -7.89 -6.84 -0.93
N PHE A 49 -6.93 -7.49 -0.29
CA PHE A 49 -6.49 -8.85 -0.66
C PHE A 49 -7.54 -9.93 -0.39
N ASP A 50 -8.43 -9.71 0.58
CA ASP A 50 -9.53 -10.64 0.88
C ASP A 50 -10.71 -10.49 -0.10
N LEU A 51 -10.71 -9.44 -0.94
CA LEU A 51 -11.73 -9.26 -1.98
C LEU A 51 -11.42 -10.14 -3.20
N VAL A 52 -12.48 -10.79 -3.70
CA VAL A 52 -12.46 -11.50 -4.97
C VAL A 52 -13.15 -10.68 -6.05
N GLY A 53 -12.77 -10.93 -7.31
CA GLY A 53 -13.42 -10.33 -8.48
C GLY A 53 -12.50 -9.45 -9.29
N ASN A 54 -12.65 -9.52 -10.61
CA ASN A 54 -12.01 -8.60 -11.53
C ASN A 54 -12.83 -7.30 -11.58
N PRO A 55 -12.25 -6.10 -11.32
CA PRO A 55 -12.98 -4.84 -11.36
C PRO A 55 -13.59 -4.49 -12.73
N SER A 56 -13.17 -5.17 -13.81
CA SER A 56 -13.78 -5.06 -15.14
C SER A 56 -15.03 -5.93 -15.32
N SER A 57 -15.30 -6.85 -14.41
CA SER A 57 -16.48 -7.71 -14.48
C SER A 57 -17.75 -6.99 -14.02
N VAL A 58 -18.87 -7.29 -14.68
CA VAL A 58 -20.18 -6.69 -14.36
C VAL A 58 -20.92 -7.36 -13.21
N HIS A 59 -20.51 -8.56 -12.77
CA HIS A 59 -21.14 -9.29 -11.67
C HIS A 59 -20.83 -8.67 -10.29
N ALA A 60 -21.46 -9.15 -9.23
CA ALA A 60 -21.46 -8.51 -7.91
C ALA A 60 -20.03 -8.31 -7.35
N GLU A 61 -19.20 -9.36 -7.41
CA GLU A 61 -17.82 -9.35 -6.95
C GLU A 61 -16.96 -8.37 -7.75
N GLY A 62 -17.15 -8.31 -9.07
CA GLY A 62 -16.45 -7.34 -9.92
C GLY A 62 -16.83 -5.90 -9.60
N ARG A 63 -18.13 -5.62 -9.37
CA ARG A 63 -18.59 -4.30 -8.93
C ARG A 63 -18.07 -3.92 -7.55
N ALA A 64 -17.95 -4.89 -6.63
CA ALA A 64 -17.37 -4.66 -5.31
C ALA A 64 -15.88 -4.31 -5.42
N ALA A 65 -15.10 -5.05 -6.22
CA ALA A 65 -13.69 -4.72 -6.48
C ALA A 65 -13.54 -3.34 -7.14
N LYS A 66 -14.38 -3.02 -8.12
CA LYS A 66 -14.40 -1.70 -8.76
C LYS A 66 -14.69 -0.57 -7.78
N ALA A 67 -15.64 -0.76 -6.86
CA ALA A 67 -16.00 0.23 -5.87
C ALA A 67 -14.80 0.61 -4.95
N VAL A 68 -13.94 -0.34 -4.62
CA VAL A 68 -12.71 -0.06 -3.86
C VAL A 68 -11.74 0.80 -4.64
N VAL A 69 -11.51 0.47 -5.92
CA VAL A 69 -10.63 1.25 -6.80
C VAL A 69 -11.16 2.69 -6.98
N GLU A 70 -12.46 2.85 -7.19
CA GLU A 70 -13.06 4.18 -7.37
C GLU A 70 -13.09 5.00 -6.06
N THR A 71 -13.24 4.35 -4.91
CA THR A 71 -13.08 5.00 -3.60
C THR A 71 -11.65 5.51 -3.41
N ALA A 72 -10.64 4.69 -3.74
CA ALA A 72 -9.25 5.10 -3.70
C ALA A 72 -8.97 6.26 -4.68
N ARG A 73 -9.55 6.22 -5.89
CA ARG A 73 -9.43 7.30 -6.88
C ARG A 73 -9.97 8.63 -6.35
N ALA A 74 -11.15 8.61 -5.73
CA ALA A 74 -11.74 9.80 -5.13
C ALA A 74 -10.90 10.37 -3.98
N GLN A 75 -10.31 9.50 -3.15
CA GLN A 75 -9.41 9.93 -2.07
C GLN A 75 -8.13 10.59 -2.60
N VAL A 76 -7.52 10.02 -3.64
CA VAL A 76 -6.34 10.61 -4.30
C VAL A 76 -6.70 11.94 -4.95
N ALA A 77 -7.79 12.00 -5.72
CA ALA A 77 -8.25 13.22 -6.36
C ALA A 77 -8.45 14.36 -5.34
N ALA A 78 -9.13 14.08 -4.22
CA ALA A 78 -9.33 15.04 -3.14
C ALA A 78 -8.02 15.51 -2.50
N ALA A 79 -7.04 14.63 -2.31
CA ALA A 79 -5.74 14.97 -1.73
C ALA A 79 -4.91 15.92 -2.61
N PHE A 80 -5.11 15.89 -3.93
CA PHE A 80 -4.40 16.72 -4.90
C PHE A 80 -5.23 17.87 -5.47
N GLY A 81 -6.49 18.03 -5.06
CA GLY A 81 -7.40 19.05 -5.62
C GLY A 81 -7.75 18.81 -7.09
N ALA A 82 -7.79 17.55 -7.51
CA ALA A 82 -8.12 17.11 -8.86
C ALA A 82 -9.53 16.52 -8.93
N GLU A 83 -10.04 16.28 -10.14
CA GLU A 83 -11.27 15.51 -10.34
C GLU A 83 -10.94 14.01 -10.46
N GLY A 84 -11.93 13.15 -10.20
CA GLY A 84 -11.72 11.69 -10.29
C GLY A 84 -11.20 11.25 -11.67
N ALA A 85 -11.65 11.90 -12.75
CA ALA A 85 -11.22 11.60 -14.12
C ALA A 85 -9.75 11.97 -14.39
N ASP A 86 -9.14 12.82 -13.57
CA ASP A 86 -7.75 13.26 -13.73
C ASP A 86 -6.74 12.26 -13.13
N VAL A 87 -7.21 11.27 -12.37
CA VAL A 87 -6.35 10.30 -11.68
C VAL A 87 -6.22 9.03 -12.48
N VAL A 88 -4.99 8.72 -12.91
CA VAL A 88 -4.61 7.44 -13.52
C VAL A 88 -3.68 6.69 -12.58
N PHE A 89 -4.04 5.47 -12.20
CA PHE A 89 -3.18 4.61 -11.38
C PHE A 89 -2.11 3.94 -12.26
N THR A 90 -0.87 4.00 -11.80
CA THR A 90 0.30 3.30 -12.38
C THR A 90 0.96 2.44 -11.31
N SER A 91 1.93 1.60 -11.68
CA SER A 91 2.73 0.81 -10.75
C SER A 91 3.70 1.65 -9.90
N GLY A 92 3.98 2.89 -10.29
CA GLY A 92 4.83 3.80 -9.54
C GLY A 92 5.23 5.06 -10.32
N ALA A 93 6.02 5.91 -9.66
CA ALA A 93 6.43 7.22 -10.20
C ALA A 93 7.25 7.11 -11.49
N THR A 94 8.10 6.10 -11.64
CA THR A 94 8.89 5.89 -12.86
C THR A 94 8.00 5.61 -14.08
N GLU A 95 6.96 4.78 -13.94
CA GLU A 95 5.99 4.52 -15.01
C GLU A 95 5.16 5.77 -15.32
N ALA A 96 4.71 6.49 -14.28
CA ALA A 96 3.95 7.73 -14.47
C ALA A 96 4.77 8.80 -15.22
N ALA A 97 6.05 8.96 -14.88
CA ALA A 97 6.94 9.88 -15.58
C ALA A 97 7.15 9.47 -17.04
N ALA A 98 7.34 8.17 -17.31
CA ALA A 98 7.48 7.66 -18.68
C ALA A 98 6.18 7.83 -19.51
N LEU A 99 5.01 7.79 -18.88
CA LEU A 99 3.72 8.01 -19.54
C LEU A 99 3.48 9.49 -19.91
N ALA A 100 4.03 10.43 -19.14
CA ALA A 100 3.78 11.86 -19.29
C ALA A 100 4.76 12.59 -20.22
N LEU A 101 5.94 12.01 -20.45
CA LEU A 101 7.00 12.55 -21.33
C LEU A 101 6.75 12.18 -22.80
#